data_AF-A0A5N5I7E4-F1
#
_entry.id   AF-A0A5N5I7E4-F1
#
_cell.length_a   1.000
_cell.length_b   1.000
_cell.length_c   1.000
_cell.angle_alpha   90.00
_cell.angle_beta   90.00
_cell.angle_gamma   90.00
#
_symmetry.space_group_name_H-M   'P 1'
#
loop_
_entity.id
_entity.type
_entity.pdbx_description
1 polymer ?
#
loop_
_entity_poly.entity_id
_entity_poly.type
_entity_poly.pdbx_seq_one_letter_code
_entity_poly.pdbx_strand_id
1 'polypeptide(L)'
;MTMTVTLRRLLTGLTATIRNPNAHSPPLPPIPYRHVHRHPYFPSSLASLYLNHRLFSSSPTENFIPTNPLRTRTPLEKQFETWVQKLKPGFGPPEVNEALKAQSDPDLALDIFRWTSQQRNYKHNHATYLTMIRILLDGRRYRHAETLVEEVIAGACEISVPLYNSMIQFCCGRRLLFNRAFDVYKKMLNSENCKPNLETYALLLNSLLRRFNNMRVCYVYLRAVRSLSKQMKACGVIPDTFVLNMIIKAYSKCLQVDDAMQVFREMGLYGCEPNAYTYGYIAKGLCEKGRVAQGLGFYKEMRGKGLVPSSSTYMIVICSLAMGHKYDDAIEVVLDMLRNAMSPDLLTYKTLLEGLCRDGKGVEAFDLLEDLRRKDSMMNERTYKTLLNALHFVNGE
;
A
#
# COMPACT_ATOMS: atom_id res chain seq x y z
N MET A 1 16.51 36.49 -34.57
CA MET A 1 17.73 37.10 -34.00
C MET A 1 17.54 37.70 -32.60
N THR A 2 16.39 37.50 -31.94
CA THR A 2 16.09 38.00 -30.58
C THR A 2 16.10 36.93 -29.49
N MET A 3 16.16 35.63 -29.82
CA MET A 3 16.20 34.52 -28.85
C MET A 3 17.60 34.24 -28.25
N THR A 4 18.66 34.74 -28.87
CA THR A 4 20.05 34.47 -28.44
C THR A 4 20.51 35.38 -27.29
N VAL A 5 19.79 36.47 -26.99
CA VAL A 5 20.20 37.46 -25.99
C VAL A 5 19.64 37.14 -24.59
N THR A 6 18.48 36.49 -24.49
CA THR A 6 17.84 36.15 -23.21
C THR A 6 18.50 34.95 -22.53
N LEU A 7 19.00 33.97 -23.28
CA LEU A 7 19.69 32.79 -22.75
C LEU A 7 21.08 33.10 -22.17
N ARG A 8 21.79 34.11 -22.71
CA ARG A 8 23.13 34.50 -22.24
C ARG A 8 23.14 35.23 -20.90
N ARG A 9 22.05 35.91 -20.51
CA ARG A 9 21.98 36.70 -19.27
C ARG A 9 21.74 35.88 -18.00
N LEU A 10 21.27 34.63 -18.12
CA LEU A 10 21.03 33.75 -16.97
C LEU A 10 22.25 32.91 -16.57
N LEU A 11 23.33 32.91 -17.38
CA LEU A 11 24.46 31.99 -17.26
C LEU A 11 25.67 32.52 -16.48
N THR A 12 25.71 33.80 -16.08
CA THR A 12 26.91 34.41 -15.47
C THR A 12 26.88 34.51 -13.94
N GLY A 13 25.88 33.95 -13.26
CA GLY A 13 25.65 34.23 -11.83
C GLY A 13 26.07 33.19 -10.79
N LEU A 14 26.60 32.00 -11.14
CA LEU A 14 26.63 30.87 -10.18
C LEU A 14 27.95 30.07 -10.11
N THR A 15 29.09 30.68 -10.38
CA THR A 15 30.41 30.04 -10.11
C THR A 15 31.04 30.60 -8.85
N ALA A 16 30.62 30.11 -7.68
CA ALA A 16 31.41 30.22 -6.45
C ALA A 16 30.94 29.20 -5.41
N THR A 17 31.65 28.06 -5.32
CA THR A 17 32.28 27.50 -4.10
C THR A 17 32.56 26.01 -4.31
N ILE A 18 33.82 25.71 -4.60
CA ILE A 18 34.42 24.38 -4.61
C ILE A 18 34.82 24.03 -3.16
N ARG A 19 34.49 22.83 -2.67
CA ARG A 19 35.21 22.22 -1.55
C ARG A 19 35.31 20.69 -1.67
N ASN A 20 36.52 20.28 -2.05
CA ASN A 20 37.33 19.13 -1.62
C ASN A 20 36.77 17.68 -1.69
N PRO A 21 37.27 16.82 -2.61
CA PRO A 21 37.02 15.39 -2.63
C PRO A 21 38.22 14.64 -2.03
N ASN A 22 38.19 14.32 -0.73
CA ASN A 22 39.08 13.31 -0.14
C ASN A 22 38.56 12.89 1.25
N ALA A 23 37.72 11.86 1.27
CA ALA A 23 37.44 11.10 2.48
C ALA A 23 37.22 9.63 2.08
N HIS A 24 38.22 8.80 2.36
CA HIS A 24 38.20 7.35 2.16
C HIS A 24 37.19 6.68 3.11
N SER A 25 36.33 5.81 2.58
CA SER A 25 35.48 4.89 3.35
C SER A 25 36.06 3.46 3.35
N PRO A 26 35.97 2.70 4.45
CA PRO A 26 36.53 1.35 4.56
C PRO A 26 35.62 0.27 3.93
N PRO A 27 36.13 -0.97 3.67
CA PRO A 27 35.44 -1.97 2.87
C PRO A 27 34.39 -2.79 3.65
N LEU A 28 33.38 -3.27 2.93
CA LEU A 28 32.30 -4.14 3.41
C LEU A 28 32.74 -5.62 3.54
N PRO A 29 32.13 -6.42 4.44
CA PRO A 29 32.41 -7.85 4.59
C PRO A 29 31.65 -8.72 3.55
N PRO A 30 32.08 -9.99 3.34
CA PRO A 30 31.56 -10.84 2.26
C PRO A 30 30.25 -11.57 2.62
N ILE A 31 29.45 -11.84 1.57
CA ILE A 31 28.16 -12.55 1.60
C ILE A 31 28.42 -14.08 1.54
N PRO A 32 27.74 -14.94 2.33
CA PRO A 32 27.85 -16.38 2.18
C PRO A 32 26.89 -16.96 1.12
N TYR A 33 27.42 -17.92 0.38
CA TYR A 33 26.82 -18.68 -0.72
C TYR A 33 25.65 -19.58 -0.28
N ARG A 34 24.61 -19.66 -1.12
CA ARG A 34 23.49 -20.62 -1.03
C ARG A 34 23.90 -21.96 -1.66
N HIS A 35 23.78 -23.04 -0.89
CA HIS A 35 23.75 -24.41 -1.43
C HIS A 35 22.34 -24.82 -1.85
N VAL A 36 22.27 -25.39 -3.04
CA VAL A 36 21.11 -26.01 -3.70
C VAL A 36 20.99 -27.45 -3.23
N HIS A 37 19.81 -27.91 -2.81
CA HIS A 37 19.46 -29.33 -2.89
C HIS A 37 17.97 -29.57 -3.17
N ARG A 38 17.76 -30.68 -3.87
CA ARG A 38 16.61 -31.08 -4.70
C ARG A 38 15.49 -31.75 -3.90
N HIS A 39 14.28 -31.73 -4.47
CA HIS A 39 13.14 -32.59 -4.15
C HIS A 39 13.49 -34.10 -4.21
N PRO A 40 12.67 -34.97 -3.58
CA PRO A 40 11.71 -35.74 -4.39
C PRO A 40 10.32 -36.01 -3.75
N TYR A 41 9.47 -36.47 -4.66
CA TYR A 41 8.08 -36.95 -4.71
C TYR A 41 7.47 -37.81 -3.57
N PHE A 42 6.13 -37.73 -3.53
CA PHE A 42 5.11 -38.54 -2.83
C PHE A 42 5.09 -40.05 -3.18
N PRO A 43 4.37 -40.90 -2.41
CA PRO A 43 3.01 -41.30 -2.82
C PRO A 43 1.96 -41.35 -1.69
N SER A 44 0.74 -41.70 -2.12
CA SER A 44 -0.62 -41.48 -1.62
C SER A 44 -1.23 -42.51 -0.64
N SER A 45 -2.17 -42.01 0.18
CA SER A 45 -3.46 -42.58 0.67
C SER A 45 -3.64 -44.07 1.04
N LEU A 46 -4.29 -44.33 2.20
CA LEU A 46 -5.52 -45.14 2.40
C LEU A 46 -5.95 -45.04 3.90
N ALA A 47 -7.16 -44.51 4.19
CA ALA A 47 -8.32 -45.21 4.81
C ALA A 47 -7.99 -46.03 6.10
N SER A 48 -8.70 -46.04 7.22
CA SER A 48 -10.06 -45.61 7.61
C SER A 48 -10.25 -46.04 9.09
N LEU A 49 -11.10 -45.32 9.85
CA LEU A 49 -12.03 -45.77 10.92
C LEU A 49 -11.64 -46.99 11.80
N TYR A 50 -11.71 -46.83 13.14
CA TYR A 50 -12.62 -47.62 13.99
C TYR A 50 -12.77 -47.01 15.39
N LEU A 51 -14.04 -46.83 15.78
CA LEU A 51 -14.55 -46.59 17.13
C LEU A 51 -14.07 -47.66 18.12
N ASN A 52 -13.99 -47.31 19.41
CA ASN A 52 -14.61 -48.15 20.43
C ASN A 52 -14.97 -47.36 21.71
N HIS A 53 -16.28 -47.34 21.99
CA HIS A 53 -16.89 -47.10 23.29
C HIS A 53 -16.58 -48.28 24.24
N ARG A 54 -16.45 -48.01 25.55
CA ARG A 54 -16.96 -48.89 26.62
C ARG A 54 -17.24 -48.11 27.91
N LEU A 55 -18.41 -48.41 28.48
CA LEU A 55 -19.01 -47.97 29.74
C LEU A 55 -18.89 -49.09 30.80
N PHE A 56 -19.20 -48.73 32.06
CA PHE A 56 -19.39 -49.51 33.32
C PHE A 56 -18.16 -49.74 34.21
N SER A 57 -18.20 -49.73 35.56
CA SER A 57 -19.04 -49.14 36.64
C SER A 57 -18.46 -49.62 37.99
N SER A 58 -18.79 -48.92 39.09
CA SER A 58 -18.74 -49.31 40.53
C SER A 58 -17.42 -49.18 41.33
N SER A 59 -17.59 -48.63 42.55
CA SER A 59 -16.71 -48.00 43.56
C SER A 59 -16.15 -48.97 44.63
N PRO A 60 -15.50 -48.52 45.74
CA PRO A 60 -14.53 -47.44 45.97
C PRO A 60 -13.24 -47.95 46.64
N THR A 61 -12.06 -47.40 46.32
CA THR A 61 -10.90 -47.50 47.21
C THR A 61 -10.04 -46.25 47.14
N GLU A 62 -9.84 -45.66 48.32
CA GLU A 62 -8.91 -44.58 48.56
C GLU A 62 -7.47 -44.97 48.20
N ASN A 63 -6.72 -43.94 47.80
CA ASN A 63 -5.26 -43.82 47.80
C ASN A 63 -4.49 -44.73 46.85
N PHE A 64 -3.97 -44.14 45.76
CA PHE A 64 -2.54 -43.85 45.60
C PHE A 64 -2.33 -43.00 44.35
N ILE A 65 -1.77 -41.80 44.52
CA ILE A 65 -1.27 -40.96 43.43
C ILE A 65 0.09 -41.54 43.02
N PRO A 66 0.32 -41.99 41.78
CA PRO A 66 1.67 -42.12 41.27
C PRO A 66 2.09 -40.72 40.81
N THR A 67 2.80 -40.02 41.69
CA THR A 67 3.62 -38.87 41.34
C THR A 67 4.62 -39.31 40.26
N ASN A 68 4.45 -38.81 39.04
CA ASN A 68 5.49 -38.90 38.02
C ASN A 68 6.25 -37.56 38.03
N PRO A 69 7.45 -37.48 38.63
CA PRO A 69 8.24 -36.26 38.65
C PRO A 69 8.98 -36.10 37.32
N LEU A 70 9.08 -34.84 36.85
CA LEU A 70 9.97 -34.37 35.78
C LEU A 70 9.52 -34.60 34.33
N ARG A 71 8.32 -34.10 33.99
CA ARG A 71 8.17 -33.41 32.70
C ARG A 71 8.77 -32.02 32.90
N THR A 72 9.89 -31.70 32.25
CA THR A 72 10.39 -30.33 32.19
C THR A 72 9.35 -29.48 31.47
N ARG A 73 8.48 -28.83 32.24
CA ARG A 73 7.40 -27.99 31.73
C ARG A 73 8.00 -26.89 30.88
N THR A 74 7.42 -26.66 29.71
CA THR A 74 7.89 -25.58 28.85
C THR A 74 7.66 -24.23 29.56
N PRO A 75 8.49 -23.21 29.31
CA PRO A 75 8.28 -21.88 29.90
C PRO A 75 6.86 -21.33 29.66
N LEU A 76 6.26 -21.71 28.53
CA LEU A 76 4.91 -21.33 28.12
C LEU A 76 3.82 -21.94 29.01
N GLU A 77 3.95 -23.23 29.38
CA GLU A 77 3.02 -23.91 30.29
C GLU A 77 3.02 -23.27 31.68
N LYS A 78 4.19 -22.88 32.20
CA LYS A 78 4.29 -22.19 33.49
C LYS A 78 3.65 -20.80 33.45
N GLN A 79 3.82 -20.08 32.34
CA GLN A 79 3.20 -18.76 32.15
C GLN A 79 1.67 -18.87 32.04
N PHE A 80 1.17 -19.90 31.35
CA PHE A 80 -0.26 -20.20 31.28
C PHE A 80 -0.85 -20.49 32.67
N GLU A 81 -0.23 -21.40 33.44
CA GLU A 81 -0.65 -21.71 34.82
C GLU A 81 -0.64 -20.46 35.73
N THR A 82 0.36 -19.59 35.56
CA THR A 82 0.44 -18.31 36.30
C THR A 82 -0.75 -17.40 35.98
N TRP A 83 -1.17 -17.35 34.71
CA TRP A 83 -2.33 -16.55 34.32
C TRP A 83 -3.66 -17.16 34.76
N VAL A 84 -3.79 -18.48 34.71
CA VAL A 84 -4.94 -19.21 35.27
C VAL A 84 -5.09 -18.93 36.76
N GLN A 85 -3.99 -18.85 37.51
CA GLN A 85 -4.02 -18.48 38.93
C GLN A 85 -4.31 -16.99 39.19
N LYS A 86 -3.86 -16.09 38.31
CA LYS A 86 -4.16 -14.65 38.38
C LYS A 86 -5.63 -14.35 38.09
N LEU A 87 -6.23 -15.07 37.16
CA LEU A 87 -7.66 -15.03 36.85
C LEU A 87 -8.45 -15.84 37.91
N LYS A 88 -8.51 -15.33 39.15
CA LYS A 88 -9.32 -15.87 40.26
C LYS A 88 -10.81 -16.04 39.85
N PRO A 89 -11.60 -16.91 40.53
CA PRO A 89 -12.97 -17.22 40.09
C PRO A 89 -13.86 -15.97 40.07
N GLY A 90 -14.55 -15.75 38.95
CA GLY A 90 -15.45 -14.61 38.73
C GLY A 90 -14.91 -13.50 37.81
N PHE A 91 -13.84 -13.74 37.05
CA PHE A 91 -13.30 -12.78 36.09
C PHE A 91 -14.32 -12.41 34.99
N GLY A 92 -14.27 -11.16 34.54
CA GLY A 92 -15.05 -10.64 33.42
C GLY A 92 -14.21 -10.41 32.16
N PRO A 93 -14.85 -9.95 31.07
CA PRO A 93 -14.15 -9.60 29.84
C PRO A 93 -13.04 -8.54 30.00
N PRO A 94 -13.14 -7.53 30.88
CA PRO A 94 -12.05 -6.57 31.10
C PRO A 94 -10.77 -7.21 31.63
N GLU A 95 -10.87 -8.10 32.62
CA GLU A 95 -9.72 -8.78 33.21
C GLU A 95 -9.05 -9.70 32.18
N VAL A 96 -9.86 -10.40 31.38
CA VAL A 96 -9.36 -11.21 30.27
C VAL A 96 -8.68 -10.35 29.21
N ASN A 97 -9.23 -9.18 28.88
CA ASN A 97 -8.62 -8.28 27.91
C ASN A 97 -7.23 -7.78 28.36
N GLU A 98 -7.07 -7.43 29.64
CA GLU A 98 -5.77 -7.07 30.20
C GLU A 98 -4.80 -8.25 30.23
N ALA A 99 -5.29 -9.46 30.52
CA ALA A 99 -4.49 -10.67 30.43
C ALA A 99 -3.97 -10.92 29.00
N LEU A 100 -4.80 -10.71 27.98
CA LEU A 100 -4.40 -10.86 26.58
C LEU A 100 -3.37 -9.82 26.16
N LYS A 101 -3.58 -8.54 26.51
CA LYS A 101 -2.62 -7.45 26.18
C LYS A 101 -1.24 -7.66 26.80
N ALA A 102 -1.19 -8.31 27.96
CA ALA A 102 0.07 -8.59 28.65
C ALA A 102 0.90 -9.71 27.99
N GLN A 103 0.34 -10.43 27.00
CA GLN A 103 1.07 -11.51 26.33
C GLN A 103 1.93 -10.99 25.18
N SER A 104 3.19 -11.42 25.16
CA SER A 104 4.08 -11.23 24.01
C SER A 104 3.95 -12.37 22.98
N ASP A 105 3.53 -13.56 23.41
CA ASP A 105 3.38 -14.73 22.55
C ASP A 105 1.92 -14.88 22.06
N PRO A 106 1.67 -14.84 20.74
CA PRO A 106 0.33 -14.97 20.17
C PRO A 106 -0.34 -16.32 20.44
N ASP A 107 0.46 -17.39 20.53
CA ASP A 107 -0.05 -18.74 20.69
C ASP A 107 -0.51 -18.97 22.15
N LEU A 108 0.26 -18.51 23.14
CA LEU A 108 -0.18 -18.43 24.54
C LEU A 108 -1.42 -17.55 24.74
N ALA A 109 -1.49 -16.39 24.08
CA ALA A 109 -2.68 -15.53 24.14
C ALA A 109 -3.93 -16.25 23.62
N LEU A 110 -3.78 -17.04 22.55
CA LEU A 110 -4.87 -17.84 21.97
C LEU A 110 -5.32 -18.96 22.93
N ASP A 111 -4.39 -19.60 23.62
CA ASP A 111 -4.71 -20.63 24.62
C ASP A 111 -5.48 -20.03 25.81
N ILE A 112 -5.06 -18.86 26.31
CA ILE A 112 -5.79 -18.12 27.35
C ILE A 112 -7.20 -17.74 26.86
N PHE A 113 -7.31 -17.26 25.62
CA PHE A 113 -8.60 -16.90 25.01
C PHE A 113 -9.56 -18.10 24.89
N ARG A 114 -9.04 -19.26 24.50
CA ARG A 114 -9.83 -20.50 24.41
C ARG A 114 -10.22 -21.04 25.78
N TRP A 115 -9.29 -21.06 26.72
CA TRP A 115 -9.55 -21.54 28.07
C TRP A 115 -10.60 -20.68 28.79
N THR A 116 -10.54 -19.36 28.64
CA THR A 116 -11.55 -18.44 29.20
C THR A 116 -12.93 -18.69 28.61
N SER A 117 -13.03 -19.00 27.30
CA SER A 117 -14.30 -19.33 26.64
C SER A 117 -14.97 -20.62 27.15
N GLN A 118 -14.21 -21.52 27.79
CA GLN A 118 -14.73 -22.77 28.34
C GLN A 118 -15.28 -22.61 29.76
N GLN A 119 -15.06 -21.47 30.42
CA GLN A 119 -15.50 -21.27 31.80
C GLN A 119 -17.02 -21.08 31.88
N ARG A 120 -17.63 -21.62 32.94
CA ARG A 120 -19.07 -21.53 33.18
C ARG A 120 -19.49 -20.06 33.26
N ASN A 121 -20.54 -19.70 32.55
CA ASN A 121 -21.15 -18.36 32.51
C ASN A 121 -20.26 -17.23 31.96
N TYR A 122 -19.14 -17.55 31.30
CA TYR A 122 -18.30 -16.54 30.64
C TYR A 122 -18.58 -16.48 29.13
N LYS A 123 -18.65 -15.26 28.57
CA LYS A 123 -18.69 -15.02 27.13
C LYS A 123 -17.77 -13.86 26.78
N HIS A 124 -17.03 -14.00 25.68
CA HIS A 124 -16.19 -12.94 25.13
C HIS A 124 -17.04 -11.79 24.58
N ASN A 125 -16.53 -10.57 24.72
CA ASN A 125 -17.16 -9.37 24.18
C ASN A 125 -16.37 -8.81 22.99
N HIS A 126 -16.84 -7.71 22.40
CA HIS A 126 -16.16 -7.09 21.26
C HIS A 126 -14.70 -6.72 21.54
N ALA A 127 -14.36 -6.34 22.78
CA ALA A 127 -13.03 -5.90 23.16
C ALA A 127 -12.03 -7.07 23.23
N THR A 128 -12.42 -8.20 23.83
CA THR A 128 -11.56 -9.39 23.89
C THR A 128 -11.32 -9.98 22.50
N TYR A 129 -12.36 -10.03 21.65
CA TYR A 129 -12.21 -10.43 20.24
C TYR A 129 -11.30 -9.48 19.45
N LEU A 130 -11.47 -8.16 19.63
CA LEU A 130 -10.63 -7.16 18.96
C LEU A 130 -9.15 -7.32 19.33
N THR A 131 -8.85 -7.43 20.62
CA THR A 131 -7.48 -7.61 21.12
C THR A 131 -6.88 -8.91 20.60
N MET A 132 -7.63 -10.01 20.67
CA MET A 132 -7.16 -11.31 20.18
C MET A 132 -6.88 -11.28 18.67
N ILE A 133 -7.77 -10.71 17.87
CA ILE A 133 -7.54 -10.55 16.42
C ILE A 133 -6.26 -9.75 16.18
N ARG A 134 -6.05 -8.61 16.84
CA ARG A 134 -4.83 -7.80 16.69
C ARG A 134 -3.56 -8.59 17.03
N ILE A 135 -3.55 -9.29 18.16
CA ILE A 135 -2.41 -10.14 18.57
C ILE A 135 -2.11 -11.20 17.50
N LEU A 136 -3.14 -11.86 16.94
CA LEU A 136 -2.94 -12.85 15.88
C LEU A 136 -2.45 -12.23 14.56
N LEU A 137 -2.85 -10.99 14.24
CA LEU A 137 -2.37 -10.27 13.06
C LEU A 137 -0.89 -9.91 13.19
N ASP A 138 -0.50 -9.34 14.33
CA ASP A 138 0.89 -8.98 14.63
C ASP A 138 1.77 -10.25 14.69
N GLY A 139 1.23 -11.30 15.30
CA GLY A 139 1.80 -12.64 15.34
C GLY A 139 1.80 -13.38 14.00
N ARG A 140 1.21 -12.85 12.92
CA ARG A 140 1.09 -13.53 11.61
C ARG A 140 0.37 -14.89 11.67
N ARG A 141 -0.49 -15.12 12.65
CA ARG A 141 -1.26 -16.37 12.87
C ARG A 141 -2.60 -16.34 12.16
N TYR A 142 -2.54 -16.19 10.84
CA TYR A 142 -3.68 -15.79 10.03
C TYR A 142 -4.83 -16.80 9.96
N ARG A 143 -4.53 -18.11 10.08
CA ARG A 143 -5.58 -19.15 10.09
C ARG A 143 -6.48 -19.00 11.32
N HIS A 144 -5.87 -18.75 12.49
CA HIS A 144 -6.62 -18.51 13.73
C HIS A 144 -7.34 -17.16 13.70
N ALA A 145 -6.75 -16.13 13.09
CA ALA A 145 -7.45 -14.86 12.89
C ALA A 145 -8.71 -15.07 12.03
N GLU A 146 -8.64 -15.86 10.96
CA GLU A 146 -9.79 -16.16 10.10
C GLU A 146 -10.92 -16.87 10.84
N THR A 147 -10.60 -17.87 11.69
CA THR A 147 -11.62 -18.56 12.49
C THR A 147 -12.30 -17.61 13.49
N LEU A 148 -11.55 -16.70 14.11
CA LEU A 148 -12.17 -15.71 15.01
C LEU A 148 -13.04 -14.71 14.25
N VAL A 149 -12.63 -14.28 13.05
CA VAL A 149 -13.48 -13.44 12.19
C VAL A 149 -14.77 -14.17 11.81
N GLU A 150 -14.71 -15.47 11.54
CA GLU A 150 -15.87 -16.34 11.29
C GLU A 150 -16.83 -16.40 12.46
N GLU A 151 -16.32 -16.61 13.67
CA GLU A 151 -17.12 -16.62 14.90
C GLU A 151 -17.84 -15.29 15.10
N VAL A 152 -17.15 -14.16 14.92
CA VAL A 152 -17.76 -12.82 15.04
C VAL A 152 -18.82 -12.59 13.96
N ILE A 153 -18.57 -13.03 12.72
CA ILE A 153 -19.57 -12.97 11.64
C ILE A 153 -20.77 -13.87 11.93
N ALA A 154 -20.59 -15.00 12.61
CA ALA A 154 -21.68 -15.88 13.04
C ALA A 154 -22.48 -15.31 14.24
N GLY A 155 -22.03 -14.23 14.87
CA GLY A 155 -22.73 -13.56 15.97
C GLY A 155 -22.23 -13.94 17.37
N ALA A 156 -20.96 -14.34 17.50
CA ALA A 156 -20.39 -14.73 18.79
C ALA A 156 -20.32 -13.60 19.84
N CYS A 157 -20.29 -12.33 19.42
CA CYS A 157 -20.26 -11.18 20.32
C CYS A 157 -21.05 -9.99 19.76
N GLU A 158 -21.36 -9.03 20.64
CA GLU A 158 -21.77 -7.69 20.24
C GLU A 158 -20.71 -7.08 19.34
N ILE A 159 -21.11 -6.28 18.36
CA ILE A 159 -20.21 -5.79 17.33
C ILE A 159 -19.90 -4.32 17.59
N SER A 160 -18.66 -3.91 17.33
CA SER A 160 -18.21 -2.52 17.46
C SER A 160 -17.52 -2.07 16.17
N VAL A 161 -17.51 -0.76 15.92
CA VAL A 161 -16.83 -0.17 14.75
C VAL A 161 -15.34 -0.57 14.68
N PRO A 162 -14.54 -0.51 15.76
CA PRO A 162 -13.14 -0.94 15.73
C PRO A 162 -12.96 -2.43 15.41
N LEU A 163 -13.88 -3.28 15.87
CA LEU A 163 -13.87 -4.71 15.56
C LEU A 163 -14.15 -4.94 14.07
N TYR A 164 -15.16 -4.28 13.50
CA TYR A 164 -15.44 -4.31 12.06
C TYR A 164 -14.25 -3.83 11.23
N ASN A 165 -13.64 -2.70 11.58
CA ASN A 165 -12.49 -2.17 10.85
C ASN A 165 -11.29 -3.13 10.91
N SER A 166 -11.03 -3.77 12.06
CA SER A 166 -9.96 -4.76 12.19
C SER A 166 -10.20 -6.01 11.35
N MET A 167 -11.45 -6.50 11.30
CA MET A 167 -11.84 -7.61 10.42
C MET A 167 -11.69 -7.25 8.94
N ILE A 168 -12.15 -6.06 8.54
CA ILE A 168 -12.02 -5.56 7.16
C ILE A 168 -10.55 -5.41 6.79
N GLN A 169 -9.71 -4.87 7.67
CA GLN A 169 -8.27 -4.74 7.47
C GLN A 169 -7.61 -6.11 7.24
N PHE A 170 -7.95 -7.11 8.07
CA PHE A 170 -7.48 -8.49 7.89
C PHE A 170 -7.88 -9.07 6.53
N CYS A 171 -9.16 -8.97 6.16
CA CYS A 171 -9.66 -9.47 4.88
C CYS A 171 -9.03 -8.75 3.69
N CYS A 172 -8.84 -7.43 3.78
CA CYS A 172 -8.21 -6.60 2.74
C CYS A 172 -6.73 -6.96 2.52
N GLY A 173 -6.03 -7.42 3.56
CA GLY A 173 -4.63 -7.81 3.49
C GLY A 173 -4.38 -9.10 2.69
N ARG A 174 -5.42 -9.91 2.41
CA ARG A 174 -5.27 -11.23 1.78
C ARG A 174 -5.94 -11.30 0.43
N ARG A 175 -5.25 -11.95 -0.53
CA ARG A 175 -5.77 -12.05 -1.90
C ARG A 175 -7.11 -12.79 -1.97
N LEU A 176 -7.23 -13.89 -1.22
CA LEU A 176 -8.40 -14.78 -1.20
C LEU A 176 -9.58 -14.22 -0.39
N LEU A 177 -9.32 -13.46 0.68
CA LEU A 177 -10.35 -12.95 1.59
C LEU A 177 -10.89 -11.57 1.18
N PHE A 178 -10.44 -11.02 0.07
CA PHE A 178 -10.81 -9.67 -0.34
C PHE A 178 -12.31 -9.49 -0.58
N ASN A 179 -12.97 -10.48 -1.18
CA ASN A 179 -14.43 -10.42 -1.36
C ASN A 179 -15.14 -10.45 0.00
N ARG A 180 -14.58 -11.21 0.96
CA ARG A 180 -15.09 -11.28 2.33
C ARG A 180 -15.05 -9.93 3.06
N ALA A 181 -14.09 -9.06 2.72
CA ALA A 181 -14.06 -7.71 3.26
C ALA A 181 -15.35 -6.93 2.94
N PHE A 182 -15.92 -7.13 1.75
CA PHE A 182 -17.17 -6.51 1.34
C PHE A 182 -18.39 -7.16 2.01
N ASP A 183 -18.34 -8.46 2.32
CA ASP A 183 -19.39 -9.13 3.09
C ASP A 183 -19.44 -8.58 4.52
N VAL A 184 -18.28 -8.43 5.17
CA VAL A 184 -18.16 -7.82 6.50
C VAL A 184 -18.67 -6.38 6.48
N TYR A 185 -18.26 -5.59 5.48
CA TYR A 185 -18.74 -4.22 5.29
C TYR A 185 -20.26 -4.15 5.07
N LYS A 186 -20.84 -5.06 4.27
CA LYS A 186 -22.30 -5.11 4.05
C LYS A 186 -23.04 -5.44 5.35
N LYS A 187 -22.51 -6.35 6.16
CA LYS A 187 -23.06 -6.65 7.50
C LYS A 187 -23.01 -5.41 8.41
N MET A 188 -21.91 -4.66 8.37
CA MET A 188 -21.77 -3.40 9.11
C MET A 188 -22.82 -2.37 8.68
N LEU A 189 -23.00 -2.17 7.36
CA LEU A 189 -23.96 -1.20 6.81
C LEU A 189 -25.40 -1.48 7.26
N ASN A 190 -25.78 -2.76 7.33
CA ASN A 190 -27.10 -3.22 7.75
C ASN A 190 -27.32 -3.18 9.27
N SER A 191 -26.26 -2.97 10.06
CA SER A 191 -26.40 -2.89 11.52
C SER A 191 -26.94 -1.53 11.95
N GLU A 192 -27.80 -1.51 12.97
CA GLU A 192 -28.39 -0.26 13.50
C GLU A 192 -27.35 0.52 14.32
N ASN A 193 -26.55 -0.18 15.14
CA ASN A 193 -25.66 0.43 16.13
C ASN A 193 -24.24 0.72 15.62
N CYS A 194 -23.82 0.15 14.47
CA CYS A 194 -22.44 0.23 13.98
C CYS A 194 -22.38 0.71 12.53
N LYS A 195 -22.30 2.02 12.32
CA LYS A 195 -22.18 2.59 10.97
C LYS A 195 -20.72 2.71 10.51
N PRO A 196 -20.44 2.48 9.21
CA PRO A 196 -19.12 2.71 8.63
C PRO A 196 -18.60 4.12 8.91
N ASN A 197 -17.31 4.24 9.21
CA ASN A 197 -16.64 5.53 9.42
C ASN A 197 -15.57 5.77 8.34
N LEU A 198 -14.87 6.90 8.43
CA LEU A 198 -13.82 7.27 7.47
C LEU A 198 -12.74 6.18 7.33
N GLU A 199 -12.33 5.57 8.45
CA GLU A 199 -11.35 4.48 8.46
C GLU A 199 -11.87 3.26 7.68
N THR A 200 -13.15 2.89 7.83
CA THR A 200 -13.77 1.80 7.07
C THR A 200 -13.62 2.02 5.56
N TYR A 201 -13.97 3.21 5.07
CA TYR A 201 -13.87 3.56 3.66
C TYR A 201 -12.40 3.63 3.19
N ALA A 202 -11.51 4.18 4.01
CA ALA A 202 -10.09 4.24 3.69
C ALA A 202 -9.47 2.84 3.51
N LEU A 203 -9.80 1.88 4.38
CA LEU A 203 -9.33 0.49 4.29
C LEU A 203 -9.80 -0.17 2.98
N LEU A 204 -11.08 -0.05 2.64
CA LEU A 204 -11.67 -0.65 1.44
C LEU A 204 -11.14 0.01 0.14
N LEU A 205 -11.00 1.34 0.13
CA LEU A 205 -10.47 2.06 -1.04
C LEU A 205 -8.99 1.75 -1.26
N ASN A 206 -8.18 1.71 -0.20
CA ASN A 206 -6.77 1.36 -0.29
C ASN A 206 -6.59 -0.09 -0.80
N SER A 207 -7.41 -1.03 -0.31
CA SER A 207 -7.36 -2.43 -0.74
C SER A 207 -7.75 -2.61 -2.20
N LEU A 208 -8.75 -1.85 -2.68
CA LEU A 208 -9.10 -1.78 -4.10
C LEU A 208 -7.93 -1.25 -4.92
N LEU A 209 -7.35 -0.11 -4.54
CA LEU A 209 -6.26 0.54 -5.29
C LEU A 209 -5.01 -0.31 -5.45
N ARG A 210 -4.68 -1.17 -4.46
CA ARG A 210 -3.57 -2.13 -4.57
C ARG A 210 -3.75 -3.09 -5.75
N ARG A 211 -4.99 -3.30 -6.22
CA ARG A 211 -5.34 -4.21 -7.32
C ARG A 211 -5.40 -3.50 -8.68
N PHE A 212 -5.24 -2.17 -8.75
CA PHE A 212 -5.29 -1.39 -9.99
C PHE A 212 -4.07 -1.58 -10.90
N ASN A 213 -3.07 -2.38 -10.50
CA ASN A 213 -1.88 -2.62 -11.33
C ASN A 213 -2.19 -3.48 -12.58
N ASN A 214 -3.34 -4.17 -12.61
CA ASN A 214 -3.79 -4.88 -13.78
C ASN A 214 -4.85 -4.08 -14.54
N MET A 215 -4.46 -3.47 -15.68
CA MET A 215 -5.35 -2.64 -16.51
C MET A 215 -6.62 -3.39 -16.97
N ARG A 216 -6.58 -4.72 -17.12
CA ARG A 216 -7.76 -5.49 -17.52
C ARG A 216 -8.86 -5.50 -16.47
N VAL A 217 -8.51 -5.33 -15.19
CA VAL A 217 -9.44 -5.46 -14.06
C VAL A 217 -9.67 -4.11 -13.36
N CYS A 218 -8.89 -3.07 -13.67
CA CYS A 218 -9.01 -1.76 -13.01
C CYS A 218 -10.41 -1.16 -13.16
N TYR A 219 -11.06 -1.32 -14.32
CA TYR A 219 -12.42 -0.84 -14.55
C TYR A 219 -13.48 -1.56 -13.70
N VAL A 220 -13.27 -2.84 -13.36
CA VAL A 220 -14.17 -3.59 -12.47
C VAL A 220 -14.07 -3.01 -11.06
N TYR A 221 -12.86 -2.79 -10.57
CA TYR A 221 -12.65 -2.18 -9.25
C TYR A 221 -13.05 -0.71 -9.20
N LEU A 222 -13.01 0.02 -10.32
CA LEU A 222 -13.53 1.38 -10.40
C LEU A 222 -15.03 1.44 -10.10
N ARG A 223 -15.82 0.44 -10.51
CA ARG A 223 -17.25 0.36 -10.14
C ARG A 223 -17.42 0.25 -8.62
N ALA A 224 -16.57 -0.53 -7.95
CA ALA A 224 -16.57 -0.62 -6.50
C ALA A 224 -16.15 0.70 -5.83
N VAL A 225 -15.12 1.38 -6.34
CA VAL A 225 -14.72 2.72 -5.86
C VAL A 225 -15.86 3.74 -5.99
N ARG A 226 -16.55 3.76 -7.14
CA ARG A 226 -17.75 4.60 -7.37
C ARG A 226 -18.86 4.29 -6.38
N SER A 227 -19.13 3.00 -6.14
CA SER A 227 -20.15 2.56 -5.18
C SER A 227 -19.81 2.99 -3.75
N LEU A 228 -18.57 2.75 -3.31
CA LEU A 228 -18.11 3.15 -1.97
C LEU A 228 -18.15 4.68 -1.77
N SER A 229 -17.74 5.45 -2.78
CA SER A 229 -17.83 6.93 -2.71
C SER A 229 -19.28 7.42 -2.54
N LYS A 230 -20.23 6.84 -3.29
CA LYS A 230 -21.66 7.15 -3.13
C LYS A 230 -22.20 6.75 -1.75
N GLN A 231 -21.83 5.57 -1.27
CA GLN A 231 -22.26 5.07 0.05
C GLN A 231 -21.68 5.91 1.19
N MET A 232 -20.41 6.34 1.09
CA MET A 232 -19.77 7.23 2.05
C MET A 232 -20.55 8.54 2.19
N LYS A 233 -20.95 9.16 1.07
CA LYS A 233 -21.80 10.35 1.05
C LYS A 233 -23.18 10.06 1.66
N ALA A 234 -23.82 8.95 1.31
CA ALA A 234 -25.14 8.58 1.83
C ALA A 234 -25.13 8.29 3.35
N CYS A 235 -24.03 7.77 3.88
CA CYS A 235 -23.80 7.59 5.32
C CYS A 235 -23.42 8.88 6.05
N GLY A 236 -23.30 10.02 5.36
CA GLY A 236 -22.89 11.29 5.96
C GLY A 236 -21.42 11.32 6.41
N VAL A 237 -20.58 10.42 5.89
CA VAL A 237 -19.16 10.37 6.26
C VAL A 237 -18.40 11.40 5.43
N ILE A 238 -17.82 12.40 6.09
CA ILE A 238 -17.04 13.46 5.46
C ILE A 238 -15.66 12.89 5.09
N PRO A 239 -15.26 12.88 3.80
CA PRO A 239 -13.96 12.41 3.38
C PRO A 239 -12.86 13.42 3.70
N ASP A 240 -11.66 12.90 4.00
CA ASP A 240 -10.45 13.68 4.11
C ASP A 240 -9.68 13.74 2.79
N THR A 241 -8.61 14.55 2.77
CA THR A 241 -7.73 14.69 1.60
C THR A 241 -7.16 13.34 1.15
N PHE A 242 -6.86 12.44 2.10
CA PHE A 242 -6.30 11.12 1.81
C PHE A 242 -7.28 10.25 1.02
N VAL A 243 -8.54 10.15 1.46
CA VAL A 243 -9.60 9.40 0.78
C VAL A 243 -9.94 10.01 -0.58
N LEU A 244 -10.05 11.34 -0.68
CA LEU A 244 -10.31 12.00 -1.96
C LEU A 244 -9.18 11.74 -2.96
N ASN A 245 -7.92 11.79 -2.52
CA ASN A 245 -6.76 11.43 -3.35
C ASN A 245 -6.79 9.98 -3.83
N MET A 246 -7.26 9.04 -2.99
CA MET A 246 -7.45 7.64 -3.41
C MET A 246 -8.49 7.53 -4.53
N ILE A 247 -9.61 8.24 -4.42
CA ILE A 247 -10.67 8.25 -5.43
C ILE A 247 -10.15 8.90 -6.74
N ILE A 248 -9.49 10.06 -6.65
CA ILE A 248 -8.88 10.76 -7.80
C ILE A 248 -7.86 9.86 -8.51
N LYS A 249 -7.01 9.16 -7.75
CA LYS A 249 -6.05 8.19 -8.28
C LYS A 249 -6.74 7.06 -9.05
N ALA A 250 -7.84 6.53 -8.52
CA ALA A 250 -8.61 5.47 -9.17
C ALA A 250 -9.17 5.94 -10.52
N TYR A 251 -9.83 7.10 -10.55
CA TYR A 251 -10.37 7.68 -11.78
C TYR A 251 -9.28 7.99 -12.81
N SER A 252 -8.17 8.58 -12.36
CA SER A 252 -7.05 8.96 -13.23
C SER A 252 -6.39 7.73 -13.87
N LYS A 253 -6.17 6.65 -13.10
CA LYS A 253 -5.64 5.37 -13.63
C LYS A 253 -6.56 4.71 -14.66
N CYS A 254 -7.87 4.94 -14.56
CA CYS A 254 -8.85 4.41 -15.52
C CYS A 254 -9.20 5.41 -16.63
N LEU A 255 -8.43 6.49 -16.78
CA LEU A 255 -8.61 7.55 -17.78
C LEU A 255 -10.01 8.21 -17.74
N GLN A 256 -10.70 8.11 -16.59
CA GLN A 256 -11.96 8.79 -16.31
C GLN A 256 -11.67 10.17 -15.72
N VAL A 257 -10.89 10.98 -16.44
CA VAL A 257 -10.33 12.25 -15.93
C VAL A 257 -11.40 13.30 -15.59
N ASP A 258 -12.56 13.24 -16.25
CA ASP A 258 -13.68 14.15 -15.98
C ASP A 258 -14.27 13.91 -14.58
N ASP A 259 -14.42 12.65 -14.20
CA ASP A 259 -14.79 12.26 -12.83
C ASP A 259 -13.68 12.65 -11.83
N ALA A 260 -12.40 12.49 -12.19
CA ALA A 260 -11.29 12.89 -11.33
C ALA A 260 -11.30 14.40 -11.05
N MET A 261 -11.54 15.23 -12.08
CA MET A 261 -11.66 16.68 -11.93
C MET A 261 -12.93 17.09 -11.16
N GLN A 262 -14.02 16.32 -11.26
CA GLN A 262 -15.20 16.55 -10.44
C GLN A 262 -14.87 16.34 -8.96
N VAL A 263 -14.19 15.25 -8.60
CA VAL A 263 -13.77 15.01 -7.20
C VAL A 263 -12.77 16.07 -6.73
N PHE A 264 -11.87 16.54 -7.59
CA PHE A 264 -10.97 17.66 -7.29
C PHE A 264 -11.73 18.94 -6.92
N ARG A 265 -12.75 19.32 -7.69
CA ARG A 265 -13.60 20.49 -7.36
C ARG A 265 -14.36 20.29 -6.06
N GLU A 266 -14.81 19.08 -5.78
CA GLU A 266 -15.50 18.75 -4.52
C GLU A 266 -14.59 18.84 -3.29
N MET A 267 -13.26 18.78 -3.42
CA MET A 267 -12.35 18.88 -2.26
C MET A 267 -12.57 20.15 -1.44
N GLY A 268 -12.79 21.29 -2.11
CA GLY A 268 -13.06 22.56 -1.43
C GLY A 268 -14.37 22.55 -0.63
N LEU A 269 -15.38 21.78 -1.05
CA LEU A 269 -16.64 21.63 -0.32
C LEU A 269 -16.47 20.88 1.01
N TYR A 270 -15.43 20.06 1.12
CA TYR A 270 -15.07 19.34 2.35
C TYR A 270 -13.97 20.04 3.15
N GLY A 271 -13.56 21.27 2.77
CA GLY A 271 -12.43 21.96 3.40
C GLY A 271 -11.09 21.23 3.21
N CYS A 272 -10.97 20.40 2.17
CA CYS A 272 -9.76 19.65 1.88
C CYS A 272 -8.88 20.40 0.87
N GLU A 273 -7.61 20.59 1.22
CA GLU A 273 -6.64 21.26 0.35
C GLU A 273 -5.96 20.25 -0.61
N PRO A 274 -5.98 20.50 -1.93
CA PRO A 274 -5.22 19.71 -2.89
C PRO A 274 -3.71 19.75 -2.61
N ASN A 275 -3.07 18.59 -2.67
CA ASN A 275 -1.62 18.46 -2.45
C ASN A 275 -0.90 17.91 -3.69
N ALA A 276 0.41 17.68 -3.57
CA ALA A 276 1.23 17.21 -4.67
C ALA A 276 0.72 15.90 -5.32
N TYR A 277 0.13 15.01 -4.53
CA TYR A 277 -0.49 13.79 -5.05
C TYR A 277 -1.77 14.08 -5.84
N THR A 278 -2.61 15.00 -5.35
CA THR A 278 -3.85 15.40 -6.03
C THR A 278 -3.56 15.89 -7.45
N TYR A 279 -2.68 16.88 -7.57
CA TYR A 279 -2.26 17.44 -8.86
C TYR A 279 -1.56 16.41 -9.73
N GLY A 280 -0.63 15.64 -9.15
CA GLY A 280 0.13 14.64 -9.89
C GLY A 280 -0.76 13.56 -10.50
N TYR A 281 -1.78 13.08 -9.78
CA TYR A 281 -2.72 12.09 -10.32
C TYR A 281 -3.53 12.64 -11.49
N ILE A 282 -4.05 13.86 -11.38
CA ILE A 282 -4.88 14.49 -12.42
C ILE A 282 -4.03 14.83 -13.65
N ALA A 283 -2.87 15.45 -13.46
CA ALA A 283 -1.95 15.79 -14.54
C ALA A 283 -1.54 14.54 -15.33
N LYS A 284 -1.12 13.49 -14.61
CA LYS A 284 -0.81 12.17 -15.19
C LYS A 284 -1.99 11.61 -15.99
N GLY A 285 -3.18 11.54 -15.39
CA GLY A 285 -4.37 10.98 -16.05
C GLY A 285 -4.78 11.75 -17.29
N LEU A 286 -4.70 13.09 -17.27
CA LEU A 286 -4.98 13.95 -18.42
C LEU A 286 -3.98 13.73 -19.56
N CYS A 287 -2.69 13.68 -19.25
CA CYS A 287 -1.62 13.39 -20.21
C CYS A 287 -1.79 12.01 -20.84
N GLU A 288 -2.05 10.96 -20.04
CA GLU A 288 -2.28 9.59 -20.53
C GLU A 288 -3.56 9.46 -21.37
N LYS A 289 -4.58 10.28 -21.12
CA LYS A 289 -5.80 10.34 -21.95
C LYS A 289 -5.59 11.15 -23.25
N GLY A 290 -4.45 11.82 -23.43
CA GLY A 290 -4.17 12.69 -24.57
C GLY A 290 -4.65 14.14 -24.41
N ARG A 291 -5.21 14.52 -23.25
CA ARG A 291 -5.59 15.91 -22.93
C ARG A 291 -4.40 16.72 -22.41
N VAL A 292 -3.30 16.69 -23.18
CA VAL A 292 -1.97 17.13 -22.77
C VAL A 292 -1.95 18.60 -22.32
N ALA A 293 -2.64 19.50 -23.02
CA ALA A 293 -2.68 20.92 -22.65
C ALA A 293 -3.26 21.15 -21.25
N GLN A 294 -4.30 20.41 -20.86
CA GLN A 294 -4.87 20.50 -19.51
C GLN A 294 -3.98 19.82 -18.48
N GLY A 295 -3.33 18.70 -18.84
CA GLY A 295 -2.33 18.06 -17.97
C GLY A 295 -1.17 19.00 -17.64
N LEU A 296 -0.67 19.72 -18.64
CA LEU A 296 0.35 20.77 -18.45
C LEU A 296 -0.19 21.93 -17.59
N GLY A 297 -1.45 22.32 -17.76
CA GLY A 297 -2.10 23.32 -16.91
C GLY A 297 -2.08 22.93 -15.42
N PHE A 298 -2.50 21.71 -15.09
CA PHE A 298 -2.42 21.19 -13.72
C PHE A 298 -0.98 21.10 -13.19
N TYR A 299 -0.01 20.75 -14.04
CA TYR A 299 1.40 20.78 -13.68
C TYR A 299 1.88 22.22 -13.37
N LYS A 300 1.55 23.21 -14.21
CA LYS A 300 1.94 24.61 -14.00
C LYS A 300 1.28 25.18 -12.74
N GLU A 301 0.01 24.87 -12.48
CA GLU A 301 -0.69 25.26 -11.24
C GLU A 301 -0.03 24.63 -10.00
N MET A 302 0.30 23.34 -10.08
CA MET A 302 1.00 22.62 -9.02
C MET A 302 2.34 23.30 -8.67
N ARG A 303 3.13 23.67 -9.70
CA ARG A 303 4.40 24.39 -9.50
C ARG A 303 4.18 25.80 -8.96
N GLY A 304 3.15 26.51 -9.42
CA GLY A 304 2.78 27.83 -8.93
C GLY A 304 2.42 27.84 -7.44
N LYS A 305 1.91 26.73 -6.92
CA LYS A 305 1.65 26.52 -5.47
C LYS A 305 2.90 26.05 -4.68
N GLY A 306 4.07 25.99 -5.30
CA GLY A 306 5.30 25.51 -4.67
C GLY A 306 5.35 24.00 -4.45
N LEU A 307 4.42 23.23 -5.02
CA LEU A 307 4.40 21.78 -4.88
C LEU A 307 5.39 21.14 -5.88
N VAL A 308 6.14 20.14 -5.43
CA VAL A 308 7.12 19.42 -6.25
C VAL A 308 6.49 18.14 -6.82
N PRO A 309 6.41 17.98 -8.15
CA PRO A 309 5.90 16.77 -8.78
C PRO A 309 6.73 15.53 -8.44
N SER A 310 6.07 14.37 -8.38
CA SER A 310 6.79 13.10 -8.30
C SER A 310 7.54 12.83 -9.60
N SER A 311 8.61 12.02 -9.56
CA SER A 311 9.36 11.62 -10.77
C SER A 311 8.45 11.03 -11.84
N SER A 312 7.47 10.22 -11.45
CA SER A 312 6.48 9.64 -12.37
C SER A 312 5.54 10.67 -13.00
N THR A 313 5.25 11.79 -12.31
CA THR A 313 4.45 12.88 -12.88
C THR A 313 5.28 13.64 -13.92
N TYR A 314 6.54 13.97 -13.60
CA TYR A 314 7.46 14.61 -14.55
C TYR A 314 7.59 13.79 -15.84
N MET A 315 7.97 12.52 -15.72
CA MET A 315 8.19 11.63 -16.86
C MET A 315 6.97 11.59 -17.80
N ILE A 316 5.76 11.48 -17.25
CA ILE A 316 4.55 11.39 -18.07
C ILE A 316 4.20 12.71 -18.74
N VAL A 317 4.35 13.84 -18.03
CA VAL A 317 4.15 15.16 -18.63
C VAL A 317 5.14 15.38 -19.77
N ILE A 318 6.44 15.14 -19.54
CA ILE A 318 7.50 15.27 -20.56
C ILE A 318 7.21 14.41 -21.78
N CYS A 319 6.99 13.10 -21.59
CA CYS A 319 6.71 12.19 -22.69
C CYS A 319 5.44 12.59 -23.45
N SER A 320 4.38 13.00 -22.75
CA SER A 320 3.13 13.42 -23.40
C SER A 320 3.27 14.71 -24.23
N LEU A 321 4.12 15.64 -23.79
CA LEU A 321 4.43 16.86 -24.53
C LEU A 321 5.30 16.55 -25.75
N ALA A 322 6.32 15.71 -25.60
CA ALA A 322 7.16 15.28 -26.70
C ALA A 322 6.36 14.53 -27.79
N MET A 323 5.48 13.61 -27.40
CA MET A 323 4.57 12.93 -28.33
C MET A 323 3.53 13.87 -28.96
N GLY A 324 3.24 14.99 -28.30
CA GLY A 324 2.39 16.06 -28.83
C GLY A 324 3.15 17.13 -29.62
N HIS A 325 4.42 16.89 -29.96
CA HIS A 325 5.32 17.82 -30.67
C HIS A 325 5.51 19.19 -29.97
N LYS A 326 5.28 19.24 -28.65
CA LYS A 326 5.47 20.43 -27.81
C LYS A 326 6.82 20.39 -27.11
N TYR A 327 7.89 20.38 -27.89
CA TYR A 327 9.25 20.16 -27.38
C TYR A 327 9.74 21.25 -26.42
N ASP A 328 9.41 22.52 -26.66
CA ASP A 328 9.82 23.62 -25.80
C ASP A 328 9.25 23.45 -24.37
N ASP A 329 7.94 23.21 -24.25
CA ASP A 329 7.30 22.92 -22.96
C ASP A 329 7.92 21.64 -22.34
N ALA A 330 8.23 20.60 -23.13
CA ALA A 330 8.83 19.37 -22.62
C ALA A 330 10.23 19.62 -22.03
N ILE A 331 11.06 20.42 -22.71
CA ILE A 331 12.41 20.80 -22.25
C ILE A 331 12.32 21.63 -20.97
N GLU A 332 11.39 22.59 -20.88
CA GLU A 332 11.17 23.35 -19.63
C GLU A 332 10.87 22.44 -18.44
N VAL A 333 10.02 21.42 -18.66
CA VAL A 333 9.66 20.44 -17.62
C VAL A 333 10.85 19.55 -17.25
N VAL A 334 11.71 19.16 -18.20
CA VAL A 334 12.97 18.45 -17.91
C VAL A 334 13.90 19.31 -17.05
N LEU A 335 14.11 20.56 -17.42
CA LEU A 335 14.96 21.48 -16.66
C LEU A 335 14.41 21.76 -15.26
N ASP A 336 13.09 21.81 -15.09
CA ASP A 336 12.47 21.85 -13.77
C ASP A 336 12.72 20.56 -12.97
N MET A 337 12.62 19.37 -13.58
CA MET A 337 12.94 18.10 -12.92
C MET A 337 14.38 18.09 -12.40
N LEU A 338 15.35 18.50 -13.23
CA LEU A 338 16.77 18.58 -12.87
C LEU A 338 17.03 19.59 -11.74
N ARG A 339 16.36 20.75 -11.75
CA ARG A 339 16.43 21.76 -10.66
C ARG A 339 15.95 21.22 -9.32
N ASN A 340 15.09 20.21 -9.30
CA ASN A 340 14.63 19.54 -8.08
C ASN A 340 15.46 18.28 -7.76
N ALA A 341 16.70 18.20 -8.25
CA ALA A 341 17.65 17.09 -8.03
C ALA A 341 17.08 15.71 -8.42
N MET A 342 16.23 15.67 -9.45
CA MET A 342 15.70 14.45 -10.05
C MET A 342 16.17 14.35 -11.49
N SER A 343 16.48 13.14 -11.95
CA SER A 343 16.91 12.87 -13.32
C SER A 343 15.83 12.11 -14.09
N PRO A 344 15.50 12.52 -15.33
CA PRO A 344 14.69 11.72 -16.24
C PRO A 344 15.26 10.30 -16.44
N ASP A 345 14.39 9.32 -16.63
CA ASP A 345 14.85 7.98 -17.00
C ASP A 345 15.26 7.92 -18.48
N LEU A 346 15.97 6.85 -18.85
CA LEU A 346 16.44 6.64 -20.22
C LEU A 346 15.29 6.73 -21.24
N LEU A 347 14.11 6.20 -20.90
CA LEU A 347 12.95 6.22 -21.77
C LEU A 347 12.44 7.65 -22.01
N THR A 348 12.38 8.46 -20.96
CA THR A 348 11.95 9.87 -21.04
C THR A 348 12.89 10.67 -21.92
N TYR A 349 14.21 10.53 -21.73
CA TYR A 349 15.19 11.17 -22.61
C TYR A 349 15.04 10.73 -24.06
N LYS A 350 14.96 9.41 -24.29
CA LYS A 350 14.81 8.84 -25.63
C LYS A 350 13.55 9.35 -26.33
N THR A 351 12.42 9.40 -25.63
CA THR A 351 11.14 9.87 -26.19
C THR A 351 11.24 11.32 -26.67
N LEU A 352 11.89 12.19 -25.91
CA LEU A 352 12.08 13.59 -26.27
C LEU A 352 13.03 13.74 -27.47
N LEU A 353 14.18 13.09 -27.41
CA LEU A 353 15.25 13.21 -28.41
C LEU A 353 14.87 12.57 -29.76
N GLU A 354 14.32 11.36 -29.75
CA GLU A 354 13.83 10.72 -30.98
C GLU A 354 12.64 11.48 -31.58
N GLY A 355 11.81 12.08 -30.75
CA GLY A 355 10.73 12.96 -31.19
C GLY A 355 11.26 14.13 -32.03
N LEU A 356 12.29 14.83 -31.52
CA LEU A 356 12.94 15.91 -32.27
C LEU A 356 13.59 15.43 -33.58
N CYS A 357 14.28 14.28 -33.56
CA CYS A 357 14.87 13.72 -34.78
C CYS A 357 13.83 13.39 -35.85
N ARG A 358 12.69 12.78 -35.48
CA ARG A 358 11.60 12.45 -36.41
C ARG A 358 10.97 13.68 -37.06
N ASP A 359 11.03 14.82 -36.39
CA ASP A 359 10.56 16.11 -36.91
C ASP A 359 11.64 16.84 -37.73
N GLY A 360 12.75 16.18 -38.07
CA GLY A 360 13.87 16.74 -38.85
C GLY A 360 14.78 17.67 -38.05
N LYS A 361 14.63 17.73 -36.72
CA LYS A 361 15.39 18.62 -35.82
C LYS A 361 16.58 17.90 -35.16
N GLY A 362 17.28 17.06 -35.94
CA GLY A 362 18.37 16.22 -35.41
C GLY A 362 19.53 17.01 -34.79
N VAL A 363 19.83 18.21 -35.31
CA VAL A 363 20.86 19.09 -34.73
C VAL A 363 20.42 19.63 -33.37
N GLU A 364 19.18 20.11 -33.24
CA GLU A 364 18.62 20.57 -31.96
C GLU A 364 18.59 19.44 -30.93
N ALA A 365 18.27 18.21 -31.36
CA ALA A 365 18.29 17.03 -30.49
C ALA A 365 19.71 16.73 -29.97
N PHE A 366 20.73 16.84 -30.81
CA PHE A 366 22.12 16.66 -30.40
C PHE A 366 22.58 17.75 -29.42
N ASP A 367 22.29 19.03 -29.73
CA ASP A 367 22.63 20.16 -28.85
C ASP A 367 21.93 20.04 -27.49
N LEU A 368 20.67 19.58 -27.48
CA LEU A 368 19.92 19.31 -26.26
C LEU A 368 20.55 18.18 -25.45
N LEU A 369 20.97 17.07 -26.08
CA LEU A 369 21.65 15.97 -25.37
C LEU A 369 22.94 16.46 -24.70
N GLU A 370 23.72 17.30 -25.38
CA GLU A 370 24.95 17.88 -24.84
C GLU A 370 24.68 18.82 -23.66
N ASP A 371 23.65 19.67 -23.75
CA ASP A 371 23.23 20.55 -22.66
C ASP A 371 22.74 19.74 -21.44
N LEU A 372 21.92 18.70 -21.67
CA LEU A 372 21.41 17.83 -20.63
C LEU A 372 22.54 17.05 -19.95
N ARG A 373 23.57 16.61 -20.68
CA ARG A 373 24.75 15.95 -20.09
C ARG A 373 25.51 16.88 -19.14
N ARG A 374 25.57 18.18 -19.44
CA ARG A 374 26.25 19.16 -18.57
C ARG A 374 25.44 19.47 -17.32
N LYS A 375 24.10 19.47 -17.41
CA LYS A 375 23.19 19.83 -16.32
C LYS A 375 22.79 18.65 -15.44
N ASP A 376 22.66 17.45 -16.00
CA ASP A 376 22.30 16.24 -15.26
C ASP A 376 23.54 15.49 -14.78
N SER A 377 23.94 15.77 -13.53
CA SER A 377 25.06 15.08 -12.89
C SER A 377 24.82 13.58 -12.68
N MET A 378 23.58 13.09 -12.79
CA MET A 378 23.25 11.67 -12.66
C MET A 378 23.27 10.92 -13.99
N MET A 379 23.41 11.61 -15.12
CA MET A 379 23.51 10.98 -16.43
C MET A 379 24.83 10.23 -16.56
N ASN A 380 24.79 8.92 -16.44
CA ASN A 380 25.98 8.08 -16.60
C ASN A 380 26.38 7.91 -18.08
N GLU A 381 27.63 7.49 -18.29
CA GLU A 381 28.21 7.33 -19.64
C GLU A 381 27.43 6.33 -20.51
N ARG A 382 26.87 5.28 -19.90
CA ARG A 382 26.06 4.27 -20.61
C ARG A 382 24.76 4.87 -21.16
N THR A 383 24.06 5.66 -20.35
CA THR A 383 22.85 6.38 -20.75
C THR A 383 23.17 7.33 -21.90
N TYR A 384 24.20 8.16 -21.75
CA TYR A 384 24.63 9.08 -22.81
C TYR A 384 24.94 8.35 -24.13
N LYS A 385 25.77 7.29 -24.10
CA LYS A 385 26.10 6.51 -25.30
C LYS A 385 24.85 5.93 -25.96
N THR A 386 23.90 5.45 -25.16
CA THR A 386 22.64 4.91 -25.68
C THR A 386 21.80 5.98 -26.37
N LEU A 387 21.71 7.18 -25.78
CA LEU A 387 20.98 8.31 -26.36
C LEU A 387 21.66 8.84 -27.63
N LEU A 388 22.99 8.97 -27.62
CA LEU A 388 23.76 9.40 -28.79
C LEU A 388 23.59 8.43 -29.97
N ASN A 389 23.65 7.12 -29.72
CA ASN A 389 23.41 6.11 -30.74
C ASN A 389 21.98 6.18 -31.30
N ALA A 390 20.99 6.47 -30.45
CA ALA A 390 19.61 6.64 -30.89
C ALA A 390 19.44 7.83 -31.85
N LEU A 391 20.14 8.95 -31.60
CA LEU A 391 20.14 10.11 -32.51
C LEU A 391 20.75 9.78 -33.87
N HIS A 392 21.86 9.03 -33.90
CA HIS A 392 22.53 8.65 -35.16
C HIS A 392 21.69 7.73 -36.03
N PHE A 393 20.94 6.80 -35.43
CA PHE A 393 20.09 5.88 -36.19
C PHE A 393 18.95 6.61 -36.91
N VAL A 394 18.30 7.58 -36.24
CA VAL A 394 17.13 8.29 -36.81
C VAL A 394 17.53 9.31 -37.88
N ASN A 395 18.77 9.83 -37.88
CA ASN A 395 19.27 10.73 -38.92
C ASN A 395 19.79 10.01 -40.19
N GLY A 396 19.86 8.67 -40.18
CA GLY A 396 20.37 7.86 -41.30
C GLY A 396 19.31 7.27 -42.22
N GLU A 397 18.03 7.45 -41.90
CA GLU A 397 16.85 7.19 -42.77
C GLU A 397 16.41 8.50 -43.44
#